data_AF-A0A4Q2M4J0-F1
#
_entry.id   AF-A0A4Q2M4J0-F1
#
_cell.length_a   1.000
_cell.length_b   1.000
_cell.length_c   1.000
_cell.angle_alpha   90.00
_cell.angle_beta   90.00
_cell.angle_gamma   90.00
#
_symmetry.space_group_name_H-M   'P 1'
#
loop_
_entity.id
_entity.type
_entity.pdbx_description
1 polymer ?
#
loop_
_entity_poly.entity_id
_entity_poly.type
_entity_poly.pdbx_seq_one_letter_code
_entity_poly.pdbx_strand_id
1 'polypeptide(L)'
;MVSFDHRDPGTREDEWRPLLTSVAVLDDDRFDALDRVVVVAAHPDDETLGVAGLVAKLHREGVHVEIVVATDGERSHPESPTRSPRTLALERRVELLRAIDRVAPGASVEFLGIADGGLSDGADVLHRALSTRLDGARRTLVLAPWRGDGHRDHRIAGEVAAAVAAERSVLFAEYPIWLWHWGSAADVPWAELRAIPIAEADREAKARALDEHTSQTAPLSPAAGDEVMLHAGMLEHFRRDHEYIVVAERAAPASLDPEFFDRFYAGKSDPWGFESRWYEERKRSITLAGLPRRTFRSALEIGCSTGVLTASLAERCDHLLAVDAASAPLRAAARRFIGRTDVVLEQRSLPGDWPEGEFDLIVISEVGYYWGDDDLDLAIDRSIGSLTDDGILVACHWRHPVDDYPRSGDDVHARLRDRGDLALLAEHREEDFLLGVYSHPGARSVARETGVIP
;
A
#
# COMPACT_ATOMS: atom_id res chain seq x y z
N MET A 1 -30.70 7.88 -9.90
CA MET A 1 -30.19 9.12 -9.28
C MET A 1 -31.20 9.49 -8.22
N VAL A 2 -30.88 9.24 -6.96
CA VAL A 2 -31.74 9.62 -5.83
C VAL A 2 -31.71 11.15 -5.76
N SER A 3 -32.88 11.79 -5.60
CA SER A 3 -32.95 13.24 -5.43
C SER A 3 -32.42 13.55 -4.04
N PHE A 4 -31.30 14.26 -3.94
CA PHE A 4 -30.69 14.67 -2.67
C PHE A 4 -31.57 15.73 -2.00
N ASP A 5 -32.02 15.46 -0.77
CA ASP A 5 -32.62 16.47 0.11
C ASP A 5 -31.95 16.38 1.49
N HIS A 6 -31.21 17.42 1.85
CA HIS A 6 -30.52 17.52 3.15
C HIS A 6 -31.49 17.58 4.34
N ARG A 7 -32.80 17.67 4.08
CA ARG A 7 -33.86 17.71 5.11
C ARG A 7 -34.42 16.33 5.44
N ASP A 8 -34.03 15.29 4.70
CA ASP A 8 -34.43 13.92 5.04
C ASP A 8 -33.89 13.56 6.43
N PRO A 9 -34.63 12.80 7.27
CA PRO A 9 -34.21 12.53 8.64
C PRO A 9 -32.92 11.69 8.73
N GLY A 10 -32.59 10.95 7.67
CA GLY A 10 -31.43 10.06 7.60
C GLY A 10 -31.46 8.88 8.57
N THR A 11 -30.37 8.10 8.58
CA THR A 11 -30.12 7.03 9.54
C THR A 11 -29.65 7.63 10.86
N ARG A 12 -30.29 7.28 11.97
CA ARG A 12 -29.99 7.91 13.28
C ARG A 12 -28.69 7.40 13.88
N GLU A 13 -28.02 8.24 14.67
CA GLU A 13 -26.72 7.91 15.27
C GLU A 13 -26.75 6.71 16.22
N ASP A 14 -27.86 6.48 16.92
CA ASP A 14 -28.04 5.31 17.80
C ASP A 14 -28.28 4.00 17.04
N GLU A 15 -28.59 4.06 15.74
CA GLU A 15 -28.59 2.89 14.84
C GLU A 15 -27.16 2.54 14.39
N TRP A 16 -26.30 3.54 14.20
CA TRP A 16 -24.89 3.34 13.84
C TRP A 16 -24.03 2.85 15.00
N ARG A 17 -24.20 3.45 16.18
CA ARG A 17 -23.29 3.26 17.32
C ARG A 17 -23.01 1.79 17.66
N PRO A 18 -23.99 0.87 17.71
CA PRO A 18 -23.72 -0.54 18.00
C PRO A 18 -22.89 -1.21 16.91
N LEU A 19 -23.13 -0.88 15.64
CA LEU A 19 -22.45 -1.49 14.49
C LEU A 19 -20.98 -1.05 14.39
N LEU A 20 -20.71 0.20 14.78
CA LEU A 20 -19.35 0.75 14.70
C LEU A 20 -18.40 0.18 15.77
N THR A 21 -18.92 -0.45 16.82
CA THR A 21 -18.09 -1.10 17.85
C THR A 21 -17.26 -2.27 17.34
N SER A 22 -17.64 -2.87 16.21
CA SER A 22 -16.88 -3.96 15.59
C SER A 22 -15.84 -3.50 14.56
N VAL A 23 -15.75 -2.20 14.28
CA VAL A 23 -14.78 -1.67 13.33
C VAL A 23 -13.39 -1.74 13.95
N ALA A 24 -12.44 -2.34 13.23
CA ALA A 24 -11.07 -2.43 13.68
C ALA A 24 -10.46 -1.04 13.83
N VAL A 25 -9.72 -0.83 14.91
CA VAL A 25 -8.89 0.37 15.07
C VAL A 25 -7.79 0.34 13.99
N LEU A 26 -7.46 1.51 13.44
CA LEU A 26 -6.33 1.66 12.54
C LEU A 26 -5.04 1.24 13.26
N ASP A 27 -4.45 0.14 12.80
CA ASP A 27 -3.17 -0.42 13.27
C ASP A 27 -2.26 -0.57 12.05
N ASP A 28 -1.59 0.53 11.68
CA ASP A 28 -0.79 0.65 10.46
C ASP A 28 0.38 1.60 10.72
N ASP A 29 1.58 1.03 10.81
CA ASP A 29 2.83 1.73 11.16
C ASP A 29 3.21 2.83 10.16
N ARG A 30 2.65 2.79 8.94
CA ARG A 30 2.84 3.83 7.93
C ARG A 30 2.21 5.15 8.34
N PHE A 31 1.20 5.14 9.21
CA PHE A 31 0.59 6.33 9.80
C PHE A 31 1.39 6.90 10.97
N ASP A 32 2.30 6.12 11.57
CA ASP A 32 3.10 6.54 12.75
C ASP A 32 4.33 7.39 12.37
N ALA A 33 4.70 7.39 11.08
CA ALA A 33 5.89 8.03 10.57
C ALA A 33 5.59 9.17 9.58
N LEU A 34 4.41 9.79 9.62
CA LEU A 34 4.05 10.87 8.69
C LEU A 34 4.85 12.15 8.98
N ASP A 35 5.36 12.78 7.92
CA ASP A 35 5.93 14.13 8.00
C ASP A 35 4.93 15.18 7.49
N ARG A 36 3.94 14.73 6.70
CA ARG A 36 2.99 15.60 6.00
C ARG A 36 1.63 14.95 5.81
N VAL A 37 0.56 15.74 5.92
CA VAL A 37 -0.80 15.35 5.53
C VAL A 37 -1.42 16.41 4.62
N VAL A 38 -2.02 15.96 3.52
CA VAL A 38 -2.79 16.78 2.59
C VAL A 38 -4.25 16.33 2.65
N VAL A 39 -5.13 17.21 3.13
CA VAL A 39 -6.57 16.96 3.19
C VAL A 39 -7.24 17.64 2.01
N VAL A 40 -7.95 16.86 1.19
CA VAL A 40 -8.74 17.32 0.07
C VAL A 40 -10.19 17.42 0.52
N ALA A 41 -10.80 18.59 0.43
CA ALA A 41 -12.21 18.81 0.68
C ALA A 41 -12.93 19.13 -0.64
N ALA A 42 -14.12 18.57 -0.87
CA ALA A 42 -14.92 18.99 -2.01
C ALA A 42 -15.53 20.38 -1.75
N HIS A 43 -15.98 20.59 -0.51
CA HIS A 43 -16.63 21.80 -0.01
C HIS A 43 -16.07 22.26 1.33
N PRO A 44 -16.22 23.56 1.70
CA PRO A 44 -15.77 24.05 2.99
C PRO A 44 -16.67 23.56 4.13
N ASP A 45 -16.21 22.58 4.90
CA ASP A 45 -16.85 21.88 6.04
C ASP A 45 -16.49 20.38 6.04
N ASP A 46 -16.27 19.79 4.85
CA ASP A 46 -15.91 18.38 4.69
C ASP A 46 -14.71 17.96 5.52
N GLU A 47 -13.66 18.78 5.53
CA GLU A 47 -12.43 18.52 6.29
C GLU A 47 -12.70 18.52 7.80
N THR A 48 -13.63 19.37 8.23
CA THR A 48 -14.03 19.51 9.63
C THR A 48 -14.94 18.36 10.06
N LEU A 49 -15.91 17.98 9.22
CA LEU A 49 -16.82 16.87 9.48
C LEU A 49 -16.05 15.54 9.49
N GLY A 50 -15.28 15.28 8.44
CA GLY A 50 -14.62 13.99 8.22
C GLY A 50 -13.47 13.72 9.18
N VAL A 51 -12.49 14.63 9.26
CA VAL A 51 -11.14 14.30 9.77
C VAL A 51 -10.48 15.38 10.64
N ALA A 52 -11.20 16.40 11.13
CA ALA A 52 -10.58 17.46 11.94
C ALA A 52 -9.93 16.97 13.25
N GLY A 53 -10.44 15.90 13.85
CA GLY A 53 -9.84 15.29 15.03
C GLY A 53 -8.48 14.66 14.72
N LEU A 54 -8.40 13.91 13.62
CA LEU A 54 -7.15 13.36 13.09
C LEU A 54 -6.18 14.47 12.69
N VAL A 55 -6.65 15.54 12.05
CA VAL A 55 -5.84 16.71 11.70
C VAL A 55 -5.25 17.36 12.96
N ALA A 56 -6.05 17.56 14.01
CA ALA A 56 -5.58 18.09 15.28
C ALA A 56 -4.52 17.20 15.94
N LYS A 57 -4.75 15.88 15.94
CA LYS A 57 -3.80 14.89 16.43
C LYS A 57 -2.46 14.97 15.68
N LEU A 58 -2.50 14.90 14.34
CA LEU A 58 -1.31 14.92 13.49
C LEU A 58 -0.54 16.25 13.63
N HIS A 59 -1.24 17.37 13.68
CA HIS A 59 -0.62 18.69 13.88
C HIS A 59 0.14 18.75 15.22
N ARG A 60 -0.47 18.26 16.31
CA ARG A 60 0.17 18.19 17.64
C ARG A 60 1.40 17.27 17.65
N GLU A 61 1.41 16.25 16.78
CA GLU A 61 2.53 15.33 16.58
C GLU A 61 3.62 15.91 15.66
N GLY A 62 3.45 17.13 15.15
CA GLY A 62 4.43 17.86 14.36
C GLY A 62 4.33 17.61 12.85
N VAL A 63 3.27 16.93 12.40
CA VAL A 63 3.02 16.69 10.97
C VAL A 63 2.60 17.99 10.28
N HIS A 64 3.18 18.26 9.12
CA HIS A 64 2.81 19.44 8.32
C HIS A 64 1.44 19.24 7.67
N VAL A 65 0.48 20.12 7.99
CA VAL A 65 -0.92 20.03 7.52
C VAL A 65 -1.16 20.99 6.35
N GLU A 66 -1.77 20.47 5.28
CA GLU A 66 -2.23 21.24 4.13
C GLU A 66 -3.66 20.88 3.78
N ILE A 67 -4.48 21.88 3.46
CA ILE A 67 -5.88 21.72 3.06
C ILE A 67 -6.05 22.22 1.63
N VAL A 68 -6.63 21.39 0.77
CA VAL A 68 -6.98 21.73 -0.61
C VAL A 68 -8.48 21.65 -0.75
N VAL A 69 -9.12 22.78 -0.99
CA VAL A 69 -10.58 22.89 -1.09
C VAL A 69 -10.96 23.08 -2.54
N ALA A 70 -11.71 22.13 -3.10
CA ALA A 70 -12.01 22.11 -4.52
C ALA A 70 -12.98 23.22 -4.93
N THR A 71 -14.09 23.34 -4.21
CA THR A 71 -15.16 24.33 -4.48
C THR A 71 -15.40 25.22 -3.26
N ASP A 72 -16.10 26.35 -3.44
CA ASP A 72 -16.43 27.25 -2.34
C ASP A 72 -17.79 26.92 -1.69
N GLY A 73 -18.46 25.86 -2.13
CA GLY A 73 -19.76 25.44 -1.58
C GLY A 73 -20.87 26.47 -1.77
N GLU A 74 -20.75 27.31 -2.81
CA GLU A 74 -21.61 28.46 -3.04
C GLU A 74 -23.03 28.12 -3.48
N ARG A 75 -23.32 26.84 -3.76
CA ARG A 75 -24.65 26.35 -4.15
C ARG A 75 -25.38 25.59 -3.07
N SER A 76 -24.87 25.58 -1.83
CA SER A 76 -25.57 25.01 -0.67
C SER A 76 -26.98 25.59 -0.47
N HIS A 77 -27.15 26.89 -0.70
CA HIS A 77 -28.44 27.60 -0.57
C HIS A 77 -28.87 28.26 -1.88
N PRO A 78 -29.28 27.48 -2.91
CA PRO A 78 -29.52 28.01 -4.25
C PRO A 78 -30.75 28.91 -4.33
N GLU A 79 -31.67 28.79 -3.36
CA GLU A 79 -32.92 29.56 -3.27
C GLU A 79 -32.83 30.72 -2.27
N SER A 80 -31.65 30.96 -1.66
CA SER A 80 -31.47 32.00 -0.65
C SER A 80 -31.83 33.40 -1.19
N PRO A 81 -32.74 34.14 -0.52
CA PRO A 81 -33.02 35.53 -0.87
C PRO A 81 -32.02 36.50 -0.23
N THR A 82 -31.19 36.05 0.72
CA THR A 82 -30.30 36.92 1.51
C THR A 82 -28.83 36.76 1.15
N ARG A 83 -28.42 35.60 0.61
CA ARG A 83 -27.04 35.32 0.18
C ARG A 83 -27.02 35.04 -1.31
N SER A 84 -26.19 35.80 -2.03
CA SER A 84 -25.80 35.39 -3.39
C SER A 84 -24.72 34.31 -3.31
N PRO A 85 -24.56 33.45 -4.34
CA PRO A 85 -23.48 32.47 -4.39
C PRO A 85 -22.11 33.09 -4.09
N ARG A 86 -21.83 34.27 -4.65
CA ARG A 86 -20.58 35.00 -4.40
C ARG A 86 -20.38 35.38 -2.93
N THR A 87 -21.45 35.81 -2.24
CA THR A 87 -21.34 36.21 -0.82
C THR A 87 -21.16 34.98 0.06
N LEU A 88 -21.90 33.91 -0.23
CA LEU A 88 -21.81 32.65 0.48
C LEU A 88 -20.44 31.98 0.31
N ALA A 89 -19.85 32.02 -0.89
CA ALA A 89 -18.49 31.56 -1.14
C ALA A 89 -17.46 32.25 -0.23
N LEU A 90 -17.54 33.59 -0.12
CA LEU A 90 -16.63 34.36 0.73
C LEU A 90 -16.83 34.06 2.22
N GLU A 91 -18.07 33.90 2.65
CA GLU A 91 -18.43 33.52 4.02
C GLU A 91 -17.84 32.15 4.35
N ARG A 92 -18.15 31.12 3.56
CA ARG A 92 -17.66 29.75 3.76
C ARG A 92 -16.13 29.62 3.72
N ARG A 93 -15.43 30.41 2.88
CA ARG A 93 -13.96 30.47 2.92
C ARG A 93 -13.44 30.97 4.27
N VAL A 94 -14.06 32.01 4.82
CA VAL A 94 -13.67 32.57 6.12
C VAL A 94 -13.96 31.59 7.24
N GLU A 95 -15.11 30.90 7.18
CA GLU A 95 -15.49 29.86 8.13
C GLU A 95 -14.46 28.73 8.16
N LEU A 96 -14.10 28.16 6.99
CA LEU A 96 -13.07 27.12 6.92
C LEU A 96 -11.72 27.59 7.44
N LEU A 97 -11.27 28.80 7.08
CA LEU A 97 -10.00 29.33 7.58
C LEU A 97 -9.98 29.42 9.12
N ARG A 98 -11.10 29.83 9.74
CA ARG A 98 -11.23 29.84 11.20
C ARG A 98 -11.29 28.43 11.78
N ALA A 99 -12.03 27.52 11.14
CA ALA A 99 -12.13 26.13 11.56
C ALA A 99 -10.76 25.45 11.58
N ILE A 100 -9.96 25.64 10.52
CA ILE A 100 -8.59 25.12 10.45
C ILE A 100 -7.68 25.74 11.51
N ASP A 101 -7.82 27.03 11.83
CA ASP A 101 -7.09 27.65 12.94
C ASP A 101 -7.43 27.03 14.31
N ARG A 102 -8.59 26.38 14.47
CA ARG A 102 -8.94 25.66 15.72
C ARG A 102 -8.24 24.32 15.87
N VAL A 103 -7.88 23.65 14.77
CA VAL A 103 -7.33 22.28 14.78
C VAL A 103 -5.87 22.20 14.37
N ALA A 104 -5.42 23.05 13.44
CA ALA A 104 -4.05 23.09 12.95
C ALA A 104 -3.61 24.54 12.66
N PRO A 105 -3.36 25.37 13.71
CA PRO A 105 -2.86 26.72 13.54
C PRO A 105 -1.63 26.78 12.62
N GLY A 106 -1.67 27.63 11.60
CA GLY A 106 -0.58 27.77 10.62
C GLY A 106 -0.57 26.74 9.49
N ALA A 107 -1.55 25.83 9.43
CA ALA A 107 -1.76 24.99 8.26
C ALA A 107 -1.98 25.84 6.98
N SER A 108 -1.48 25.36 5.86
CA SER A 108 -1.73 26.03 4.58
C SER A 108 -3.09 25.60 4.01
N VAL A 109 -3.81 26.56 3.43
CA VAL A 109 -5.12 26.32 2.81
C VAL A 109 -5.12 26.90 1.40
N GLU A 110 -5.46 26.09 0.40
CA GLU A 110 -5.69 26.54 -0.97
C GLU A 110 -7.13 26.28 -1.39
N PHE A 111 -7.78 27.32 -1.89
CA PHE A 111 -9.07 27.23 -2.57
C PHE A 111 -8.85 27.21 -4.08
N LEU A 112 -9.26 26.13 -4.76
CA LEU A 112 -9.08 25.97 -6.20
C LEU A 112 -10.06 26.81 -7.03
N GLY A 113 -11.19 27.20 -6.43
CA GLY A 113 -12.22 28.02 -7.08
C GLY A 113 -12.95 27.29 -8.21
N ILE A 114 -13.05 25.97 -8.13
CA ILE A 114 -13.90 25.18 -9.04
C ILE A 114 -15.36 25.46 -8.66
N ALA A 115 -16.24 25.63 -9.64
CA ALA A 115 -17.65 25.89 -9.37
C ALA A 115 -18.28 24.71 -8.62
N ASP A 116 -19.10 24.99 -7.61
CA ASP A 116 -19.82 23.98 -6.84
C ASP A 116 -20.82 23.21 -7.73
N GLY A 117 -20.80 21.87 -7.64
CA GLY A 117 -21.46 20.95 -8.57
C GLY A 117 -20.76 20.83 -9.94
N GLY A 118 -19.67 21.55 -10.16
CA GLY A 118 -18.87 21.57 -11.39
C GLY A 118 -17.59 20.75 -11.32
N LEU A 119 -17.40 19.93 -10.28
CA LEU A 119 -16.09 19.28 -10.06
C LEU A 119 -15.68 18.32 -11.18
N SER A 120 -16.62 17.74 -11.93
CA SER A 120 -16.27 16.93 -13.12
C SER A 120 -15.52 17.76 -14.17
N ASP A 121 -15.94 18.99 -14.41
CA ASP A 121 -15.33 19.87 -15.40
C ASP A 121 -14.02 20.48 -14.86
N GLY A 122 -13.89 20.56 -13.53
CA GLY A 122 -12.71 21.05 -12.82
C GLY A 122 -11.72 19.97 -12.37
N ALA A 123 -11.95 18.69 -12.70
CA ALA A 123 -11.14 17.57 -12.19
C ALA A 123 -9.64 17.75 -12.48
N ASP A 124 -9.30 18.26 -13.67
CA ASP A 124 -7.92 18.56 -14.08
C ASP A 124 -7.25 19.64 -13.22
N VAL A 125 -8.03 20.59 -12.68
CA VAL A 125 -7.51 21.63 -11.77
C VAL A 125 -7.10 20.99 -10.45
N LEU A 126 -7.95 20.14 -9.88
CA LEU A 126 -7.64 19.39 -8.66
C LEU A 126 -6.45 18.44 -8.88
N HIS A 127 -6.44 17.69 -9.99
CA HIS A 127 -5.34 16.78 -10.32
C HIS A 127 -4.00 17.52 -10.40
N ARG A 128 -3.93 18.65 -11.11
CA ARG A 128 -2.69 19.45 -11.20
C ARG A 128 -2.26 20.03 -9.85
N ALA A 129 -3.21 20.52 -9.06
CA ALA A 129 -2.93 21.08 -7.74
C ALA A 129 -2.34 20.04 -6.78
N LEU A 130 -2.89 18.82 -6.79
CA LEU A 130 -2.35 17.70 -6.00
C LEU A 130 -1.03 17.18 -6.57
N SER A 131 -0.94 17.00 -7.88
CA SER A 131 0.27 16.54 -8.57
C SER A 131 1.48 17.43 -8.29
N THR A 132 1.28 18.74 -8.29
CA THR A 132 2.34 19.72 -7.99
C THR A 132 2.74 19.67 -6.53
N ARG A 133 1.76 19.55 -5.62
CA ARG A 133 2.01 19.45 -4.18
C ARG A 133 2.74 18.19 -3.78
N LEU A 134 2.42 17.07 -4.43
CA LEU A 134 2.92 15.75 -4.09
C LEU A 134 4.21 15.37 -4.85
N ASP A 135 4.76 16.29 -5.64
CA ASP A 135 6.02 16.05 -6.34
C ASP A 135 7.18 15.86 -5.36
N GLY A 136 7.92 14.75 -5.50
CA GLY A 136 8.99 14.35 -4.58
C GLY A 136 8.55 14.07 -3.13
N ALA A 137 7.24 13.97 -2.87
CA ALA A 137 6.71 13.73 -1.53
C ALA A 137 7.14 12.35 -1.00
N ARG A 138 7.51 12.30 0.28
CA ARG A 138 7.79 11.07 1.04
C ARG A 138 7.06 11.16 2.37
N ARG A 139 6.63 10.01 2.92
CA ARG A 139 5.97 9.95 4.25
C ARG A 139 4.77 10.90 4.33
N THR A 140 4.01 10.98 3.24
CA THR A 140 2.85 11.86 3.09
C THR A 140 1.57 11.03 3.06
N LEU A 141 0.56 11.50 3.79
CA LEU A 141 -0.81 11.01 3.72
C LEU A 141 -1.69 11.98 2.92
N VAL A 142 -2.48 11.45 1.99
CA VAL A 142 -3.56 12.17 1.33
C VAL A 142 -4.89 11.67 1.89
N LEU A 143 -5.71 12.59 2.39
CA LEU A 143 -7.08 12.33 2.85
C LEU A 143 -8.06 12.97 1.88
N ALA A 144 -9.12 12.27 1.48
CA ALA A 144 -10.16 12.82 0.60
C ALA A 144 -11.56 12.29 0.96
N PRO A 145 -12.66 12.89 0.49
CA PRO A 145 -13.99 12.37 0.73
C PRO A 145 -14.13 11.00 0.07
N TRP A 146 -14.87 10.09 0.71
CA TRP A 146 -15.02 8.73 0.24
C TRP A 146 -15.78 8.63 -1.07
N ARG A 147 -15.28 7.82 -2.00
CA ARG A 147 -15.88 7.64 -3.33
C ARG A 147 -17.29 7.05 -3.30
N GLY A 148 -17.62 6.32 -2.23
CA GLY A 148 -18.94 5.75 -1.98
C GLY A 148 -19.91 6.66 -1.22
N ASP A 149 -19.52 7.91 -0.92
CA ASP A 149 -20.28 8.80 -0.02
C ASP A 149 -21.63 9.27 -0.57
N GLY A 150 -21.97 8.91 -1.81
CA GLY A 150 -23.24 9.26 -2.45
C GLY A 150 -23.28 10.66 -3.06
N HIS A 151 -22.43 11.59 -2.60
CA HIS A 151 -22.30 12.94 -3.19
C HIS A 151 -21.40 12.94 -4.44
N ARG A 152 -21.86 13.59 -5.53
CA ARG A 152 -21.14 13.58 -6.81
C ARG A 152 -19.74 14.19 -6.72
N ASP A 153 -19.62 15.36 -6.08
CA ASP A 153 -18.31 16.03 -5.98
C ASP A 153 -17.39 15.29 -4.99
N HIS A 154 -17.92 14.63 -3.96
CA HIS A 154 -17.09 13.81 -3.06
C HIS A 154 -16.47 12.65 -3.83
N ARG A 155 -17.29 11.96 -4.65
CA ARG A 155 -16.80 10.89 -5.51
C ARG A 155 -15.68 11.35 -6.43
N ILE A 156 -15.84 12.49 -7.11
CA ILE A 156 -14.84 12.99 -8.05
C ILE A 156 -13.57 13.44 -7.31
N ALA A 157 -13.70 14.13 -6.18
CA ALA A 157 -12.56 14.52 -5.35
C ALA A 157 -11.77 13.29 -4.89
N GLY A 158 -12.45 12.26 -4.39
CA GLY A 158 -11.86 10.99 -3.99
C GLY A 158 -11.21 10.23 -5.15
N GLU A 159 -11.84 10.17 -6.33
CA GLU A 159 -11.28 9.57 -7.56
C GLU A 159 -9.98 10.25 -8.00
N VAL A 160 -9.98 11.59 -8.04
CA VAL A 160 -8.78 12.37 -8.43
C VAL A 160 -7.68 12.23 -7.40
N ALA A 161 -8.00 12.33 -6.11
CA ALA A 161 -7.02 12.18 -5.03
C ALA A 161 -6.40 10.78 -5.01
N ALA A 162 -7.21 9.73 -5.18
CA ALA A 162 -6.75 8.35 -5.27
C ALA A 162 -5.79 8.15 -6.46
N ALA A 163 -6.15 8.68 -7.62
CA ALA A 163 -5.31 8.58 -8.82
C ALA A 163 -3.95 9.26 -8.62
N VAL A 164 -3.93 10.51 -8.14
CA VAL A 164 -2.67 11.24 -7.90
C VAL A 164 -1.85 10.57 -6.80
N ALA A 165 -2.48 10.10 -5.73
CA ALA A 165 -1.77 9.42 -4.65
C ALA A 165 -1.09 8.13 -5.14
N ALA A 166 -1.77 7.35 -5.97
CA ALA A 166 -1.20 6.17 -6.63
C ALA A 166 -0.04 6.53 -7.57
N GLU A 167 -0.23 7.54 -8.44
CA GLU A 167 0.83 8.02 -9.34
C GLU A 167 2.09 8.50 -8.61
N ARG A 168 1.96 8.99 -7.36
CA ARG A 168 3.06 9.49 -6.53
C ARG A 168 3.52 8.50 -5.46
N SER A 169 2.91 7.31 -5.40
CA SER A 169 3.20 6.28 -4.38
C SER A 169 3.17 6.82 -2.94
N VAL A 170 2.20 7.68 -2.63
CA VAL A 170 1.97 8.21 -1.27
C VAL A 170 0.79 7.50 -0.61
N LEU A 171 0.71 7.59 0.73
CA LEU A 171 -0.40 6.98 1.45
C LEU A 171 -1.70 7.72 1.13
N PHE A 172 -2.78 6.95 1.01
CA PHE A 172 -4.10 7.46 0.71
C PHE A 172 -5.13 6.79 1.61
N ALA A 173 -6.02 7.60 2.16
CA ALA A 173 -7.21 7.13 2.83
C ALA A 173 -8.37 8.09 2.57
N GLU A 174 -9.58 7.59 2.74
CA GLU A 174 -10.79 8.33 2.45
C GLU A 174 -11.64 8.51 3.69
N TYR A 175 -12.43 9.57 3.77
CA TYR A 175 -13.33 9.80 4.89
C TYR A 175 -14.80 9.93 4.43
N PRO A 176 -15.72 9.14 5.01
CA PRO A 176 -17.14 9.25 4.74
C PRO A 176 -17.78 10.41 5.52
N ILE A 177 -18.73 11.11 4.90
CA ILE A 177 -19.53 12.20 5.49
C ILE A 177 -21.01 11.87 5.33
N TRP A 178 -21.49 11.83 4.09
CA TRP A 178 -22.89 11.62 3.76
C TRP A 178 -23.34 10.16 3.92
N LEU A 179 -22.41 9.20 3.91
CA LEU A 179 -22.68 7.80 4.31
C LEU A 179 -23.36 7.73 5.68
N TRP A 180 -22.97 8.57 6.64
CA TRP A 180 -23.55 8.52 7.98
C TRP A 180 -25.00 8.97 8.03
N HIS A 181 -25.37 9.88 7.13
CA HIS A 181 -26.71 10.44 7.12
C HIS A 181 -27.66 9.63 6.22
N TRP A 182 -27.25 9.27 5.00
CA TRP A 182 -28.13 8.58 4.04
C TRP A 182 -27.86 7.09 3.88
N GLY A 183 -26.68 6.64 4.28
CA GLY A 183 -26.29 5.25 4.13
C GLY A 183 -26.95 4.35 5.17
N SER A 184 -26.79 3.05 4.93
CA SER A 184 -27.17 1.98 5.83
C SER A 184 -25.97 1.07 6.09
N ALA A 185 -26.12 0.12 7.00
CA ALA A 185 -25.09 -0.90 7.25
C ALA A 185 -24.67 -1.67 5.98
N ALA A 186 -25.53 -1.77 4.97
CA ALA A 186 -25.22 -2.46 3.72
C ALA A 186 -24.28 -1.65 2.80
N ASP A 187 -24.20 -0.33 3.00
CA ASP A 187 -23.41 0.57 2.17
C ASP A 187 -21.98 0.75 2.72
N VAL A 188 -21.72 0.31 3.96
CA VAL A 188 -20.43 0.47 4.62
C VAL A 188 -19.41 -0.56 4.08
N PRO A 189 -18.21 -0.13 3.68
CA PRO A 189 -17.12 -1.04 3.28
C PRO A 189 -16.44 -1.61 4.54
N TRP A 190 -17.12 -2.49 5.26
CA TRP A 190 -16.69 -2.97 6.60
C TRP A 190 -15.26 -3.53 6.64
N ALA A 191 -14.79 -4.15 5.56
CA ALA A 191 -13.44 -4.69 5.48
C ALA A 191 -12.35 -3.61 5.42
N GLU A 192 -12.65 -2.47 4.80
CA GLU A 192 -11.70 -1.36 4.54
C GLU A 192 -11.85 -0.23 5.57
N LEU A 193 -12.97 -0.17 6.29
CA LEU A 193 -13.22 0.84 7.30
C LEU A 193 -12.31 0.63 8.52
N ARG A 194 -11.66 1.69 8.96
CA ARG A 194 -10.82 1.73 10.17
C ARG A 194 -11.26 2.86 11.09
N ALA A 195 -11.29 2.57 12.38
CA ALA A 195 -11.59 3.54 13.42
C ALA A 195 -10.30 4.21 13.92
N ILE A 196 -10.34 5.52 14.10
CA ILE A 196 -9.24 6.32 14.65
C ILE A 196 -9.73 6.93 15.97
N PRO A 197 -9.25 6.44 17.13
CA PRO A 197 -9.57 7.02 18.42
C PRO A 197 -9.09 8.48 18.49
N ILE A 198 -10.00 9.39 18.83
CA ILE A 198 -9.70 10.82 18.97
C ILE A 198 -9.71 11.19 20.46
N ALA A 199 -8.59 11.73 20.94
CA ALA A 199 -8.46 12.17 22.33
C ALA A 199 -9.37 13.37 22.63
N GLU A 200 -9.77 13.54 23.88
CA GLU A 200 -10.71 14.59 24.29
C GLU A 200 -10.31 15.99 23.79
N ALA A 201 -9.03 16.36 23.92
CA ALA A 201 -8.54 17.66 23.47
C ALA A 201 -8.72 17.89 21.95
N ASP A 202 -8.48 16.84 21.15
CA ASP A 202 -8.62 16.89 19.70
C ASP A 202 -10.13 16.91 19.30
N ARG A 203 -11.00 16.24 20.08
CA ARG A 203 -12.46 16.34 19.92
C ARG A 203 -13.01 17.71 20.24
N GLU A 204 -12.55 18.33 21.32
CA GLU A 204 -12.93 19.69 21.67
C GLU A 204 -12.45 20.70 20.61
N ALA A 205 -11.26 20.50 20.04
CA ALA A 205 -10.76 21.31 18.92
C ALA A 205 -11.65 21.16 17.68
N LYS A 206 -12.00 19.92 17.30
CA LYS A 206 -12.96 19.64 16.23
C LYS A 206 -14.33 20.27 16.49
N ALA A 207 -14.86 20.19 17.70
CA ALA A 207 -16.14 20.81 18.04
C ALA A 207 -16.11 22.33 17.86
N ARG A 208 -15.04 22.99 18.32
CA ARG A 208 -14.84 24.44 18.08
C ARG A 208 -14.67 24.78 16.60
N ALA A 209 -14.03 23.90 15.82
CA ALA A 209 -13.90 24.08 14.38
C ALA A 209 -15.26 23.99 13.67
N LEU A 210 -16.08 23.03 14.08
CA LEU A 210 -17.43 22.84 13.55
C LEU A 210 -18.33 24.06 13.85
N ASP A 211 -18.19 24.68 15.01
CA ASP A 211 -18.92 25.90 15.39
C ASP A 211 -18.59 27.11 14.49
N GLU A 212 -17.47 27.10 13.76
CA GLU A 212 -17.11 28.18 12.83
C GLU A 212 -17.90 28.10 11.51
N HIS A 213 -18.43 26.92 11.13
CA HIS A 213 -19.23 26.71 9.92
C HIS A 213 -20.70 27.12 10.12
N THR A 214 -20.90 28.36 10.56
CA THR A 214 -22.21 28.90 10.96
C THR A 214 -23.21 28.91 9.80
N SER A 215 -22.76 29.16 8.58
CA SER A 215 -23.59 29.16 7.38
C SER A 215 -24.20 27.78 7.05
N GLN A 216 -23.61 26.70 7.58
CA GLN A 216 -24.07 25.34 7.36
C GLN A 216 -24.82 24.76 8.57
N THR A 217 -24.48 25.21 9.79
CA THR A 217 -25.01 24.68 11.06
C THR A 217 -26.14 25.52 11.66
N ALA A 218 -26.38 26.72 11.14
CA ALA A 218 -27.48 27.60 11.54
C ALA A 218 -28.21 28.13 10.30
N PRO A 219 -29.51 28.51 10.42
CA PRO A 219 -30.20 29.16 9.32
C PRO A 219 -29.55 30.51 8.99
N LEU A 220 -29.38 30.80 7.71
CA LEU A 220 -28.83 32.07 7.23
C LEU A 220 -29.72 33.25 7.65
N SER A 221 -31.05 33.07 7.62
CA SER A 221 -32.06 34.01 8.08
C SER A 221 -33.41 33.29 8.30
N PRO A 222 -34.46 33.97 8.78
CA PRO A 222 -35.80 33.39 8.86
C PRO A 222 -36.52 33.22 7.51
N ALA A 223 -35.91 33.60 6.37
CA ALA A 223 -36.53 33.51 5.05
C ALA A 223 -36.54 32.07 4.51
N ALA A 224 -37.49 31.74 3.63
CA ALA A 224 -37.45 30.48 2.89
C ALA A 224 -36.24 30.45 1.94
N GLY A 225 -35.54 29.32 1.87
CA GLY A 225 -34.29 29.15 1.12
C GLY A 225 -33.01 29.41 1.94
N ASP A 226 -33.16 29.78 3.22
CA ASP A 226 -32.09 30.04 4.20
C ASP A 226 -32.09 29.02 5.35
N GLU A 227 -32.72 27.86 5.15
CA GLU A 227 -32.80 26.80 6.14
C GLU A 227 -31.43 26.21 6.49
N VAL A 228 -31.33 25.54 7.65
CA VAL A 228 -30.10 24.86 8.07
C VAL A 228 -29.78 23.69 7.15
N MET A 229 -28.53 23.62 6.69
CA MET A 229 -28.05 22.52 5.83
C MET A 229 -27.70 21.27 6.64
N LEU A 230 -26.95 21.45 7.74
CA LEU A 230 -26.48 20.38 8.62
C LEU A 230 -27.31 20.38 9.91
N HIS A 231 -28.45 19.68 9.89
CA HIS A 231 -29.33 19.63 11.04
C HIS A 231 -28.69 18.85 12.22
N ALA A 232 -29.22 19.04 13.44
CA ALA A 232 -28.64 18.48 14.66
C ALA A 232 -28.39 16.96 14.60
N GLY A 233 -29.33 16.19 14.06
CA GLY A 233 -29.17 14.74 13.86
C GLY A 233 -27.98 14.35 12.97
N MET A 234 -27.70 15.10 11.89
CA MET A 234 -26.51 14.86 11.06
C MET A 234 -25.24 15.19 11.83
N LEU A 235 -25.24 16.27 12.61
CA LEU A 235 -24.09 16.69 13.41
C LEU A 235 -23.74 15.69 14.54
N GLU A 236 -24.70 14.86 14.99
CA GLU A 236 -24.44 13.83 16.01
C GLU A 236 -23.40 12.80 15.54
N HIS A 237 -23.37 12.46 14.25
CA HIS A 237 -22.41 11.51 13.67
C HIS A 237 -20.95 11.95 13.82
N PHE A 238 -20.72 13.26 13.86
CA PHE A 238 -19.38 13.86 13.87
C PHE A 238 -18.88 14.22 15.28
N ARG A 239 -19.68 13.93 16.32
CA ARG A 239 -19.35 14.11 17.74
C ARG A 239 -18.84 12.84 18.42
N ARG A 240 -18.58 11.78 17.65
CA ARG A 240 -18.08 10.50 18.15
C ARG A 240 -16.69 10.63 18.77
N ASP A 241 -16.32 9.65 19.59
CA ASP A 241 -14.99 9.50 20.15
C ASP A 241 -13.96 8.91 19.16
N HIS A 242 -14.43 8.56 17.96
CA HIS A 242 -13.64 8.03 16.86
C HIS A 242 -13.99 8.78 15.57
N GLU A 243 -12.98 8.96 14.72
CA GLU A 243 -13.18 9.22 13.29
C GLU A 243 -13.00 7.94 12.51
N TYR A 244 -13.54 7.88 11.30
CA TYR A 244 -13.48 6.68 10.48
C TYR A 244 -12.89 7.03 9.14
N ILE A 245 -11.95 6.21 8.69
CA ILE A 245 -11.39 6.30 7.35
C ILE A 245 -11.57 4.97 6.63
N VAL A 246 -11.75 5.03 5.32
CA VAL A 246 -11.66 3.89 4.44
C VAL A 246 -10.22 3.85 3.94
N VAL A 247 -9.49 2.84 4.38
CA VAL A 247 -8.15 2.57 3.87
C VAL A 247 -8.33 1.50 2.81
N ALA A 248 -8.04 1.85 1.56
CA ALA A 248 -8.02 0.83 0.51
C ALA A 248 -7.07 -0.28 0.97
N GLU A 249 -7.58 -1.50 1.15
CA GLU A 249 -6.72 -2.65 1.29
C GLU A 249 -5.78 -2.62 0.10
N ARG A 250 -4.47 -2.70 0.36
CA ARG A 250 -3.51 -2.91 -0.71
C ARG A 250 -4.02 -4.17 -1.42
N ALA A 251 -4.38 -4.08 -2.70
CA ALA A 251 -4.52 -5.30 -3.48
C ALA A 251 -3.21 -6.06 -3.23
N ALA A 252 -3.28 -7.26 -2.68
CA ALA A 252 -2.11 -8.06 -2.40
C ALA A 252 -1.23 -8.00 -3.65
N PRO A 253 0.06 -7.65 -3.54
CA PRO A 253 0.90 -7.45 -4.70
C PRO A 253 0.72 -8.66 -5.63
N ALA A 254 0.30 -8.46 -6.88
CA ALA A 254 0.11 -9.58 -7.79
C ALA A 254 1.46 -10.08 -8.27
N SER A 255 1.62 -11.40 -8.46
CA SER A 255 2.81 -11.97 -9.08
C SER A 255 2.99 -11.41 -10.49
N LEU A 256 4.24 -11.19 -10.90
CA LEU A 256 4.54 -10.79 -12.27
C LEU A 256 4.23 -11.94 -13.25
N ASP A 257 3.55 -11.60 -14.35
CA ASP A 257 3.19 -12.54 -15.41
C ASP A 257 4.44 -13.09 -16.12
N PRO A 258 4.53 -14.40 -16.44
CA PRO A 258 5.56 -14.95 -17.32
C PRO A 258 5.88 -14.12 -18.58
N GLU A 259 4.88 -13.49 -19.20
CA GLU A 259 5.06 -12.61 -20.37
C GLU A 259 5.89 -11.35 -20.07
N PHE A 260 5.92 -10.88 -18.82
CA PHE A 260 6.82 -9.80 -18.40
C PHE A 260 8.27 -10.18 -18.66
N PHE A 261 8.67 -11.40 -18.30
CA PHE A 261 10.04 -11.88 -18.46
C PHE A 261 10.38 -12.06 -19.94
N ASP A 262 9.49 -12.65 -20.73
CA ASP A 262 9.72 -12.79 -22.18
C ASP A 262 9.90 -11.42 -22.86
N ARG A 263 9.13 -10.39 -22.46
CA ARG A 263 9.35 -9.00 -22.91
C ARG A 263 10.66 -8.42 -22.41
N PHE A 264 11.04 -8.70 -21.17
CA PHE A 264 12.27 -8.18 -20.58
C PHE A 264 13.53 -8.71 -21.29
N TYR A 265 13.52 -9.98 -21.70
CA TYR A 265 14.59 -10.59 -22.50
C TYR A 265 14.49 -10.27 -24.01
N ALA A 266 13.39 -9.70 -24.50
CA ALA A 266 13.23 -9.39 -25.91
C ALA A 266 14.28 -8.36 -26.38
N GLY A 267 15.20 -8.81 -27.23
CA GLY A 267 16.25 -7.97 -27.82
C GLY A 267 17.54 -7.83 -27.00
N LYS A 268 17.68 -8.52 -25.86
CA LYS A 268 18.90 -8.52 -25.03
C LYS A 268 19.28 -9.96 -24.64
N SER A 269 20.54 -10.36 -24.90
CA SER A 269 21.01 -11.73 -24.55
C SER A 269 21.31 -11.90 -23.06
N ASP A 270 21.71 -10.83 -22.39
CA ASP A 270 22.05 -10.78 -20.95
C ASP A 270 21.70 -9.38 -20.41
N PRO A 271 20.41 -9.10 -20.13
CA PRO A 271 19.96 -7.77 -19.73
C PRO A 271 20.54 -7.33 -18.37
N TRP A 272 20.94 -8.28 -17.53
CA TRP A 272 21.47 -8.04 -16.20
C TRP A 272 23.00 -8.01 -16.15
N GLY A 273 23.68 -8.55 -17.17
CA GLY A 273 25.13 -8.59 -17.24
C GLY A 273 25.74 -9.70 -16.38
N PHE A 274 25.03 -10.82 -16.20
CA PHE A 274 25.44 -11.98 -15.41
C PHE A 274 26.83 -12.52 -15.79
N GLU A 275 27.20 -12.38 -17.07
CA GLU A 275 28.48 -12.90 -17.59
C GLU A 275 29.64 -11.90 -17.51
N SER A 276 29.35 -10.60 -17.38
CA SER A 276 30.35 -9.54 -17.60
C SER A 276 30.56 -8.62 -16.41
N ARG A 277 29.58 -8.51 -15.51
CA ARG A 277 29.66 -7.64 -14.34
C ARG A 277 30.32 -8.37 -13.18
N TRP A 278 31.41 -7.80 -12.68
CA TRP A 278 32.08 -8.28 -11.46
C TRP A 278 31.11 -8.43 -10.28
N TYR A 279 30.12 -7.53 -10.17
CA TYR A 279 29.06 -7.62 -9.16
C TYR A 279 28.34 -8.98 -9.17
N GLU A 280 27.87 -9.44 -10.35
CA GLU A 280 27.15 -10.70 -10.50
C GLU A 280 28.06 -11.93 -10.31
N GLU A 281 29.31 -11.84 -10.78
CA GLU A 281 30.31 -12.87 -10.53
C GLU A 281 30.59 -13.05 -9.03
N ARG A 282 30.84 -11.94 -8.34
CA ARG A 282 31.12 -11.95 -6.90
C ARG A 282 29.94 -12.44 -6.08
N LYS A 283 28.72 -11.95 -6.38
CA LYS A 283 27.48 -12.38 -5.71
C LYS A 283 27.33 -13.90 -5.81
N ARG A 284 27.48 -14.46 -7.02
CA ARG A 284 27.46 -15.92 -7.26
C ARG A 284 28.53 -16.66 -6.47
N SER A 285 29.77 -16.16 -6.45
CA SER A 285 30.85 -16.78 -5.66
C SER A 285 30.55 -16.81 -4.16
N ILE A 286 29.95 -15.75 -3.62
CA ILE A 286 29.54 -15.67 -2.21
C ILE A 286 28.39 -16.65 -1.93
N THR A 287 27.40 -16.74 -2.82
CA THR A 287 26.32 -17.72 -2.73
C THR A 287 26.86 -19.15 -2.63
N LEU A 288 27.82 -19.52 -3.48
CA LEU A 288 28.45 -20.85 -3.46
C LEU A 288 29.32 -21.10 -2.22
N ALA A 289 29.99 -20.05 -1.72
CA ALA A 289 30.80 -20.12 -0.52
C ALA A 289 29.96 -20.24 0.76
N GLY A 290 28.70 -19.77 0.73
CA GLY A 290 27.75 -19.91 1.83
C GLY A 290 27.21 -21.33 2.01
N LEU A 291 27.36 -22.21 1.02
CA LEU A 291 26.87 -23.60 1.09
C LEU A 291 27.60 -24.39 2.19
N PRO A 292 26.87 -25.02 3.14
CA PRO A 292 27.49 -25.69 4.29
C PRO A 292 28.12 -27.04 3.93
N ARG A 293 27.74 -27.63 2.79
CA ARG A 293 28.22 -28.92 2.30
C ARG A 293 29.01 -28.76 1.00
N ARG A 294 30.01 -29.62 0.81
CA ARG A 294 30.83 -29.65 -0.41
C ARG A 294 30.09 -30.21 -1.61
N THR A 295 29.20 -31.17 -1.43
CA THR A 295 28.42 -31.75 -2.52
C THR A 295 27.00 -32.05 -2.06
N PHE A 296 26.08 -32.07 -3.01
CA PHE A 296 24.65 -32.32 -2.84
C PHE A 296 24.20 -33.41 -3.79
N ARG A 297 23.18 -34.19 -3.41
CA ARG A 297 22.70 -35.33 -4.22
C ARG A 297 21.71 -34.88 -5.28
N SER A 298 20.78 -34.00 -4.90
CA SER A 298 19.67 -33.57 -5.73
C SER A 298 19.35 -32.11 -5.41
N ALA A 299 19.53 -31.24 -6.40
CA ALA A 299 19.33 -29.81 -6.25
C ALA A 299 18.21 -29.28 -7.16
N LEU A 300 17.46 -28.31 -6.65
CA LEU A 300 16.51 -27.48 -7.40
C LEU A 300 17.00 -26.03 -7.44
N GLU A 301 17.19 -25.47 -8.63
CA GLU A 301 17.44 -24.04 -8.82
C GLU A 301 16.21 -23.37 -9.45
N ILE A 302 15.65 -22.39 -8.75
CA ILE A 302 14.47 -21.65 -9.16
C ILE A 302 14.90 -20.32 -9.80
N GLY A 303 14.52 -20.11 -11.07
CA GLY A 303 14.89 -18.94 -11.85
C GLY A 303 16.32 -19.01 -12.40
N CYS A 304 16.66 -20.12 -13.04
CA CYS A 304 18.03 -20.36 -13.50
C CYS A 304 18.50 -19.41 -14.63
N SER A 305 17.58 -18.67 -15.26
CA SER A 305 17.87 -17.73 -16.34
C SER A 305 18.79 -18.36 -17.40
N THR A 306 19.90 -17.71 -17.72
CA THR A 306 20.85 -18.17 -18.74
C THR A 306 21.76 -19.30 -18.23
N GLY A 307 21.62 -19.74 -16.98
CA GLY A 307 22.31 -20.90 -16.44
C GLY A 307 23.73 -20.64 -15.94
N VAL A 308 24.06 -19.38 -15.61
CA VAL A 308 25.41 -19.02 -15.11
C VAL A 308 25.64 -19.53 -13.68
N LEU A 309 24.66 -19.38 -12.78
CA LEU A 309 24.71 -19.98 -11.44
C LEU A 309 24.58 -21.51 -11.52
N THR A 310 23.66 -22.01 -12.36
CA THR A 310 23.49 -23.44 -12.67
C THR A 310 24.81 -24.12 -12.98
N ALA A 311 25.68 -23.49 -13.78
CA ALA A 311 26.96 -24.10 -14.17
C ALA A 311 27.87 -24.37 -12.98
N SER A 312 27.92 -23.44 -12.02
CA SER A 312 28.71 -23.61 -10.80
C SER A 312 28.04 -24.55 -9.79
N LEU A 313 26.70 -24.56 -9.71
CA LEU A 313 25.97 -25.53 -8.89
C LEU A 313 26.14 -26.96 -9.41
N ALA A 314 26.19 -27.14 -10.73
CA ALA A 314 26.36 -28.44 -11.37
C ALA A 314 27.73 -29.09 -11.07
N GLU A 315 28.73 -28.34 -10.60
CA GLU A 315 30.00 -28.91 -10.11
C GLU A 315 29.90 -29.42 -8.66
N ARG A 316 28.78 -29.10 -7.99
CA ARG A 316 28.53 -29.37 -6.58
C ARG A 316 27.38 -30.36 -6.37
N CYS A 317 26.69 -30.79 -7.43
CA CYS A 317 25.48 -31.60 -7.35
C CYS A 317 25.59 -32.86 -8.23
N ASP A 318 25.16 -34.01 -7.73
CA ASP A 318 25.06 -35.25 -8.54
C ASP A 318 23.91 -35.16 -9.56
N HIS A 319 22.80 -34.50 -9.17
CA HIS A 319 21.67 -34.16 -10.03
C HIS A 319 21.21 -32.72 -9.75
N LEU A 320 21.00 -31.93 -10.81
CA LEU A 320 20.50 -30.55 -10.73
C LEU A 320 19.34 -30.35 -11.68
N LEU A 321 18.16 -30.05 -11.13
CA LEU A 321 17.01 -29.53 -11.85
C LEU A 321 17.03 -28.01 -11.78
N ALA A 322 17.15 -27.35 -12.93
CA ALA A 322 17.16 -25.90 -13.04
C ALA A 322 15.97 -25.44 -13.88
N VAL A 323 15.15 -24.56 -13.31
CA VAL A 323 13.86 -24.17 -13.89
C VAL A 323 13.76 -22.66 -14.09
N ASP A 324 13.04 -22.25 -15.12
CA ASP A 324 12.73 -20.83 -15.37
C ASP A 324 11.37 -20.69 -16.08
N ALA A 325 10.68 -19.57 -15.87
CA ALA A 325 9.42 -19.30 -16.55
C ALA A 325 9.64 -18.90 -18.03
N ALA A 326 10.77 -18.23 -18.32
CA ALA A 326 11.07 -17.66 -19.62
C ALA A 326 11.81 -18.65 -20.53
N SER A 327 11.25 -18.86 -21.73
CA SER A 327 11.80 -19.82 -22.68
C SER A 327 13.12 -19.35 -23.31
N ALA A 328 13.30 -18.04 -23.47
CA ALA A 328 14.48 -17.45 -24.11
C ALA A 328 15.80 -17.68 -23.34
N PRO A 329 15.89 -17.32 -22.05
CA PRO A 329 17.11 -17.58 -21.27
C PRO A 329 17.39 -19.08 -21.11
N LEU A 330 16.36 -19.94 -20.99
CA LEU A 330 16.54 -21.40 -20.95
C LEU A 330 17.19 -21.96 -22.23
N ARG A 331 16.83 -21.44 -23.41
CA ARG A 331 17.52 -21.84 -24.66
C ARG A 331 19.00 -21.46 -24.67
N ALA A 332 19.37 -20.35 -24.01
CA ALA A 332 20.77 -19.97 -23.84
C ALA A 332 21.47 -20.90 -22.84
N ALA A 333 20.81 -21.23 -21.71
CA ALA A 333 21.30 -22.19 -20.73
C ALA A 333 21.55 -23.56 -21.36
N ALA A 334 20.64 -24.07 -22.18
CA ALA A 334 20.76 -25.39 -22.82
C ALA A 334 22.05 -25.56 -23.64
N ARG A 335 22.58 -24.47 -24.21
CA ARG A 335 23.85 -24.51 -24.94
C ARG A 335 25.06 -24.76 -24.02
N ARG A 336 24.99 -24.34 -22.76
CA ARG A 336 26.05 -24.53 -21.76
C ARG A 336 26.16 -25.98 -21.29
N PHE A 337 25.05 -26.71 -21.31
CA PHE A 337 24.94 -28.05 -20.74
C PHE A 337 24.88 -29.17 -21.80
N ILE A 338 25.27 -28.87 -23.05
CA ILE A 338 25.37 -29.88 -24.10
C ILE A 338 26.33 -30.99 -23.64
N GLY A 339 25.81 -32.23 -23.58
CA GLY A 339 26.58 -33.41 -23.20
C GLY A 339 26.63 -33.71 -21.70
N ARG A 340 26.02 -32.87 -20.84
CA ARG A 340 25.76 -33.19 -19.43
C ARG A 340 24.46 -34.00 -19.32
N THR A 341 24.44 -34.99 -18.44
CA THR A 341 23.26 -35.84 -18.17
C THR A 341 22.72 -35.68 -16.76
N ASP A 342 23.46 -34.95 -15.94
CA ASP A 342 23.23 -34.64 -14.53
C ASP A 342 22.56 -33.27 -14.32
N VAL A 343 22.42 -32.46 -15.38
CA VAL A 343 21.67 -31.21 -15.37
C VAL A 343 20.44 -31.33 -16.24
N VAL A 344 19.27 -31.06 -15.67
CA VAL A 344 17.98 -31.03 -16.37
C VAL A 344 17.47 -29.60 -16.35
N LEU A 345 17.12 -29.07 -17.52
CA LEU A 345 16.54 -27.74 -17.69
C LEU A 345 15.07 -27.86 -18.07
N GLU A 346 14.18 -27.24 -17.31
CA GLU A 346 12.73 -27.26 -17.58
C GLU A 346 12.14 -25.86 -17.57
N GLN A 347 11.22 -25.60 -18.50
CA GLN A 347 10.40 -24.40 -18.45
C GLN A 347 9.22 -24.65 -17.52
N ARG A 348 9.13 -23.89 -16.42
CA ARG A 348 8.06 -24.01 -15.41
C ARG A 348 7.71 -22.65 -14.83
N SER A 349 6.43 -22.42 -14.60
CA SER A 349 5.94 -21.23 -13.90
C SER A 349 5.73 -21.55 -12.42
N LEU A 350 6.72 -21.23 -11.60
CA LEU A 350 6.65 -21.42 -10.14
C LEU A 350 5.98 -20.21 -9.45
N PRO A 351 5.26 -20.42 -8.34
CA PRO A 351 5.11 -21.68 -7.62
C PRO A 351 4.12 -22.68 -8.25
N GLY A 352 3.23 -22.27 -9.16
CA GLY A 352 2.13 -23.09 -9.69
C GLY A 352 2.52 -24.49 -10.16
N ASP A 353 3.55 -24.58 -11.01
CA ASP A 353 4.03 -25.81 -11.66
C ASP A 353 5.21 -26.47 -10.92
N TRP A 354 5.16 -26.54 -9.59
CA TRP A 354 6.26 -27.06 -8.77
C TRP A 354 6.69 -28.49 -9.16
N PRO A 355 8.00 -28.78 -9.26
CA PRO A 355 8.48 -30.11 -9.59
C PRO A 355 8.23 -31.12 -8.47
N GLU A 356 7.89 -32.35 -8.86
CA GLU A 356 7.83 -33.47 -7.94
C GLU A 356 9.25 -33.90 -7.53
N GLY A 357 9.41 -34.37 -6.29
CA GLY A 357 10.66 -34.92 -5.80
C GLY A 357 11.09 -34.33 -4.46
N GLU A 358 12.20 -34.86 -3.94
CA GLU A 358 12.90 -34.33 -2.76
C GLU A 358 14.28 -33.82 -3.16
N PHE A 359 14.69 -32.71 -2.56
CA PHE A 359 15.93 -32.02 -2.84
C PHE A 359 16.71 -31.82 -1.55
N ASP A 360 18.02 -32.08 -1.59
CA ASP A 360 18.90 -31.74 -0.48
C ASP A 360 19.56 -30.36 -0.65
N LEU A 361 19.29 -29.67 -1.76
CA LEU A 361 19.55 -28.25 -1.97
C LEU A 361 18.43 -27.59 -2.77
N ILE A 362 17.84 -26.51 -2.26
CA ILE A 362 16.95 -25.64 -3.03
C ILE A 362 17.55 -24.23 -3.06
N VAL A 363 17.60 -23.62 -4.24
CA VAL A 363 18.16 -22.28 -4.44
C VAL A 363 17.11 -21.35 -5.03
N ILE A 364 16.78 -20.30 -4.28
CA ILE A 364 15.90 -19.20 -4.69
C ILE A 364 16.79 -17.95 -4.87
N SER A 365 17.25 -17.70 -6.09
CA SER A 365 18.09 -16.53 -6.38
C SER A 365 17.35 -15.57 -7.29
N GLU A 366 17.17 -14.32 -6.84
CA GLU A 366 16.60 -13.23 -7.67
C GLU A 366 15.14 -13.44 -8.16
N VAL A 367 14.36 -14.33 -7.53
CA VAL A 367 12.96 -14.63 -7.95
C VAL A 367 11.91 -14.24 -6.92
N GLY A 368 12.19 -14.38 -5.62
CA GLY A 368 11.14 -14.30 -4.58
C GLY A 368 10.40 -12.96 -4.53
N TYR A 369 11.03 -11.89 -5.01
CA TYR A 369 10.44 -10.55 -5.04
C TYR A 369 9.51 -10.30 -6.24
N TYR A 370 9.41 -11.24 -7.18
CA TYR A 370 8.44 -11.20 -8.28
C TYR A 370 7.09 -11.80 -7.91
N TRP A 371 7.01 -12.50 -6.77
CA TRP A 371 5.78 -13.15 -6.32
C TRP A 371 4.94 -12.24 -5.44
N GLY A 372 3.62 -12.40 -5.57
CA GLY A 372 2.64 -11.90 -4.62
C GLY A 372 2.70 -12.62 -3.28
N ASP A 373 1.88 -12.19 -2.32
CA ASP A 373 1.94 -12.74 -0.96
C ASP A 373 1.62 -14.24 -0.95
N ASP A 374 0.50 -14.62 -1.57
CA ASP A 374 0.06 -16.02 -1.65
C ASP A 374 1.07 -16.92 -2.38
N ASP A 375 1.64 -16.43 -3.49
CA ASP A 375 2.60 -17.20 -4.28
C ASP A 375 3.95 -17.33 -3.58
N LEU A 376 4.42 -16.30 -2.87
CA LEU A 376 5.64 -16.40 -2.08
C LEU A 376 5.45 -17.40 -0.94
N ASP A 377 4.32 -17.33 -0.22
CA ASP A 377 4.04 -18.26 0.86
C ASP A 377 3.91 -19.70 0.36
N LEU A 378 3.25 -19.90 -0.78
CA LEU A 378 3.17 -21.21 -1.43
C LEU A 378 4.55 -21.71 -1.89
N ALA A 379 5.40 -20.85 -2.45
CA ALA A 379 6.75 -21.21 -2.86
C ALA A 379 7.62 -21.62 -1.66
N ILE A 380 7.50 -20.91 -0.54
CA ILE A 380 8.21 -21.25 0.69
C ILE A 380 7.70 -22.58 1.26
N ASP A 381 6.38 -22.80 1.32
CA ASP A 381 5.81 -24.08 1.77
C ASP A 381 6.26 -25.25 0.90
N ARG A 382 6.23 -25.09 -0.43
CA ARG A 382 6.68 -26.13 -1.36
C ARG A 382 8.17 -26.35 -1.27
N SER A 383 8.96 -25.31 -1.00
CA SER A 383 10.40 -25.47 -0.71
C SER A 383 10.59 -26.33 0.54
N ILE A 384 9.99 -25.95 1.66
CA ILE A 384 10.09 -26.70 2.93
C ILE A 384 9.61 -28.14 2.77
N GLY A 385 8.45 -28.35 2.13
CA GLY A 385 7.84 -29.67 1.96
C GLY A 385 8.58 -30.59 0.98
N SER A 386 9.53 -30.07 0.20
CA SER A 386 10.35 -30.84 -0.74
C SER A 386 11.82 -30.93 -0.33
N LEU A 387 12.20 -30.36 0.81
CA LEU A 387 13.54 -30.54 1.38
C LEU A 387 13.65 -31.91 2.05
N THR A 388 14.80 -32.57 1.86
CA THR A 388 15.17 -33.71 2.70
C THR A 388 15.43 -33.28 4.15
N ASP A 389 15.43 -34.22 5.10
CA ASP A 389 15.71 -33.93 6.53
C ASP A 389 17.04 -33.16 6.75
N ASP A 390 18.03 -33.39 5.89
CA ASP A 390 19.34 -32.73 5.88
C ASP A 390 19.47 -31.62 4.81
N GLY A 391 18.34 -31.22 4.22
CA GLY A 391 18.24 -30.29 3.10
C GLY A 391 18.62 -28.85 3.47
N ILE A 392 19.15 -28.13 2.48
CA ILE A 392 19.53 -26.73 2.60
C ILE A 392 18.70 -25.88 1.64
N LEU A 393 18.11 -24.80 2.15
CA LEU A 393 17.48 -23.75 1.36
C LEU A 393 18.39 -22.52 1.31
N VAL A 394 18.70 -22.04 0.13
CA VAL A 394 19.49 -20.82 -0.08
C VAL A 394 18.63 -19.76 -0.76
N ALA A 395 18.59 -18.56 -0.17
CA ALA A 395 17.93 -17.41 -0.75
C ALA A 395 18.96 -16.29 -1.00
N CYS A 396 19.00 -15.73 -2.20
CA CYS A 396 19.90 -14.62 -2.55
C CYS A 396 19.16 -13.57 -3.38
N HIS A 397 19.03 -12.35 -2.86
CA HIS A 397 18.23 -11.31 -3.51
C HIS A 397 18.91 -9.93 -3.49
N TRP A 398 18.78 -9.21 -4.61
CA TRP A 398 18.97 -7.77 -4.69
C TRP A 398 18.09 -7.01 -3.69
N ARG A 399 18.65 -5.97 -3.06
CA ARG A 399 17.99 -5.23 -1.97
C ARG A 399 17.36 -3.90 -2.39
N HIS A 400 17.80 -3.29 -3.50
CA HIS A 400 17.29 -1.96 -3.87
C HIS A 400 15.88 -2.04 -4.45
N PRO A 401 15.02 -1.05 -4.15
CA PRO A 401 13.65 -1.04 -4.63
C PRO A 401 13.60 -0.96 -6.17
N VAL A 402 12.61 -1.65 -6.73
CA VAL A 402 12.26 -1.57 -8.14
C VAL A 402 10.75 -1.38 -8.21
N ASP A 403 10.31 -0.27 -8.80
CA ASP A 403 8.91 0.18 -8.76
C ASP A 403 7.92 -0.85 -9.33
N ASP A 404 8.36 -1.63 -10.32
CA ASP A 404 7.54 -2.66 -10.97
C ASP A 404 7.43 -3.96 -10.16
N TYR A 405 8.20 -4.13 -9.07
CA TYR A 405 8.23 -5.40 -8.33
C TYR A 405 7.24 -5.39 -7.16
N PRO A 406 6.51 -6.49 -6.92
CA PRO A 406 5.54 -6.55 -5.85
C PRO A 406 6.12 -6.33 -4.44
N ARG A 407 7.41 -6.66 -4.23
CA ARG A 407 8.12 -6.53 -2.96
C ARG A 407 9.63 -6.36 -3.15
N SER A 408 10.37 -6.11 -2.06
CA SER A 408 11.84 -6.07 -2.06
C SER A 408 12.46 -7.44 -1.75
N GLY A 409 13.75 -7.59 -2.01
CA GLY A 409 14.51 -8.77 -1.54
C GLY A 409 14.57 -8.88 -0.02
N ASP A 410 14.59 -7.76 0.71
CA ASP A 410 14.55 -7.78 2.17
C ASP A 410 13.21 -8.36 2.69
N ASP A 411 12.09 -8.11 2.00
CA ASP A 411 10.78 -8.68 2.35
C ASP A 411 10.75 -10.20 2.17
N VAL A 412 11.36 -10.73 1.10
CA VAL A 412 11.49 -12.18 0.86
C VAL A 412 12.21 -12.85 2.02
N HIS A 413 13.32 -12.26 2.47
CA HIS A 413 14.11 -12.80 3.57
C HIS A 413 13.42 -12.63 4.94
N ALA A 414 12.58 -11.61 5.11
CA ALA A 414 11.72 -11.51 6.29
C ALA A 414 10.71 -12.67 6.33
N ARG A 415 10.00 -12.91 5.22
CA ARG A 415 9.03 -14.02 5.12
C ARG A 415 9.64 -15.40 5.34
N LEU A 416 10.85 -15.65 4.84
CA LEU A 416 11.58 -16.89 5.12
C LEU A 416 11.95 -17.05 6.60
N ARG A 417 12.34 -15.97 7.29
CA ARG A 417 12.70 -15.99 8.71
C ARG A 417 11.49 -16.20 9.62
N ASP A 418 10.30 -15.79 9.19
CA ASP A 418 9.07 -15.96 9.94
C ASP A 418 8.56 -17.42 9.94
N ARG A 419 9.15 -18.30 9.12
CA ARG A 419 8.81 -19.73 9.11
C ARG A 419 9.54 -20.51 10.20
N GLY A 420 8.78 -21.03 11.15
CA GLY A 420 9.30 -21.85 12.26
C GLY A 420 9.98 -23.15 11.81
N ASP A 421 9.69 -23.63 10.60
CA ASP A 421 10.26 -24.85 10.01
C ASP A 421 11.64 -24.64 9.36
N LEU A 422 12.16 -23.40 9.39
CA LEU A 422 13.48 -23.04 8.90
C LEU A 422 14.33 -22.40 10.00
N ALA A 423 15.54 -22.90 10.17
CA ALA A 423 16.58 -22.32 11.00
C ALA A 423 17.65 -21.66 10.12
N LEU A 424 17.96 -20.39 10.41
CA LEU A 424 19.03 -19.66 9.73
C LEU A 424 20.41 -20.16 10.19
N LEU A 425 21.19 -20.69 9.26
CA LEU A 425 22.55 -21.17 9.49
C LEU A 425 23.61 -20.07 9.27
N ALA A 426 23.40 -19.26 8.23
CA ALA A 426 24.29 -18.15 7.89
C ALA A 426 23.52 -17.04 7.17
N GLU A 427 23.90 -15.79 7.43
CA GLU A 427 23.45 -14.61 6.70
C GLU A 427 24.68 -13.83 6.22
N HIS A 428 24.61 -13.34 4.99
CA HIS A 428 25.55 -12.36 4.46
C HIS A 428 24.77 -11.18 3.91
N ARG A 429 24.98 -10.01 4.52
CA ARG A 429 24.22 -8.78 4.23
C ARG A 429 25.16 -7.69 3.74
N GLU A 430 24.89 -7.18 2.55
CA GLU A 430 25.56 -6.02 1.96
C GLU A 430 24.56 -4.92 1.64
N GLU A 431 25.03 -3.77 1.19
CA GLU A 431 24.17 -2.70 0.66
C GLU A 431 23.29 -3.21 -0.48
N ASP A 432 23.88 -4.00 -1.39
CA ASP A 432 23.27 -4.36 -2.67
C ASP A 432 22.48 -5.67 -2.66
N PHE A 433 22.90 -6.66 -1.86
CA PHE A 433 22.23 -7.96 -1.83
C PHE A 433 22.24 -8.58 -0.42
N LEU A 434 21.30 -9.51 -0.23
CA LEU A 434 21.16 -10.32 0.97
C LEU A 434 21.20 -11.80 0.59
N LEU A 435 22.01 -12.58 1.30
CA LEU A 435 22.10 -14.03 1.20
C LEU A 435 21.72 -14.65 2.54
N GLY A 436 20.82 -15.62 2.52
CA GLY A 436 20.40 -16.41 3.68
C GLY A 436 20.52 -17.89 3.36
N VAL A 437 21.09 -18.66 4.29
CA VAL A 437 21.24 -20.11 4.21
C VAL A 437 20.47 -20.73 5.35
N TYR A 438 19.51 -21.58 5.02
CA TYR A 438 18.55 -22.16 5.94
C TYR A 438 18.57 -23.68 5.88
N SER A 439 18.13 -24.31 6.96
CA SER A 439 17.93 -25.76 7.09
C SER A 439 16.75 -26.01 8.02
N HIS A 440 16.32 -27.27 8.18
CA HIS A 440 15.36 -27.60 9.24
C HIS A 440 15.93 -27.30 10.65
N PRO A 441 15.06 -27.00 11.64
CA PRO A 441 15.45 -26.85 13.03
C PRO A 441 16.23 -28.05 13.55
N GLY A 442 17.30 -27.78 14.29
CA GLY A 442 18.18 -28.82 14.84
C GLY A 442 19.36 -29.21 13.96
N ALA A 443 19.47 -28.63 12.75
CA ALA A 443 20.67 -28.75 11.93
C ALA A 443 21.93 -28.28 12.66
N ARG A 444 23.07 -28.89 12.31
CA ARG A 444 24.35 -28.66 12.97
C ARG A 444 25.17 -27.69 12.13
N SER A 445 25.96 -26.83 12.79
CA SER A 445 26.92 -25.99 12.08
C SER A 445 27.94 -26.87 11.34
N VAL A 446 28.50 -26.38 10.23
CA VAL A 446 29.58 -27.08 9.49
C VAL A 446 30.69 -27.58 10.40
N ALA A 447 31.11 -26.77 11.39
CA ALA A 447 32.11 -27.17 12.38
C ALA A 447 31.72 -28.37 13.25
N ARG A 448 30.42 -28.54 13.56
CA ARG A 448 29.91 -29.68 14.32
C ARG A 448 29.75 -30.91 13.44
N GLU A 449 29.26 -30.74 12.21
CA GLU A 449 29.14 -31.84 11.24
C GLU A 449 30.51 -32.43 10.86
N THR A 450 31.54 -31.59 10.80
CA THR A 450 32.91 -31.99 10.47
C THR A 450 33.77 -32.34 11.70
N GLY A 451 33.19 -32.32 12.91
CA GLY A 451 33.87 -32.73 14.14
C GLY A 451 34.94 -31.76 14.66
N VAL A 452 34.93 -30.50 14.20
CA VAL A 452 35.76 -29.42 14.75
C VAL A 452 35.27 -29.02 16.15
N ILE A 453 33.95 -29.07 16.36
CA ILE A 453 33.30 -28.80 17.66
C ILE A 453 32.43 -30.02 18.01
N PRO A 454 32.39 -30.47 19.28
CA PRO A 454 31.56 -31.59 19.72
C PRO A 454 30.06 -31.43 19.42
#